data_AF-A0A562GEY1-F1
#
_entry.id   AF-A0A562GEY1-F1
#
_cell.length_a   1.000
_cell.length_b   1.000
_cell.length_c   1.000
_cell.angle_alpha   90.00
_cell.angle_beta   90.00
_cell.angle_gamma   90.00
#
_symmetry.space_group_name_H-M   'P 1'
#
loop_
_entity.id
_entity.type
_entity.pdbx_description
1 polymer ?
#
loop_
_entity_poly.entity_id
_entity_poly.type
_entity_poly.pdbx_seq_one_letter_code
_entity_poly.pdbx_strand_id
1 'polypeptide(L)'
;MAILAHLAYLLGGLGFIIAPLVIFLIKKDDSFVYEHAKQALVAHLAILAASIIIGMLCFLLIGLLLLPVMAILWLLLIITSIIAAVRAADGELYEYPFIQRLVAKV
;
A
#
# COMPACT_ATOMS: atom_id res chain seq x y z
N MET A 1 3.61 -14.82 5.11
CA MET A 1 4.37 -13.54 4.98
C MET A 1 3.74 -12.61 3.96
N ALA A 2 3.31 -13.09 2.78
CA ALA A 2 2.60 -12.27 1.78
C ALA A 2 1.34 -11.56 2.33
N ILE A 3 0.46 -12.29 3.02
CA ILE A 3 -0.74 -11.73 3.69
C ILE A 3 -0.38 -10.58 4.65
N LEU A 4 0.67 -10.77 5.47
CA LEU A 4 1.10 -9.80 6.46
C LEU A 4 1.59 -8.50 5.82
N ALA A 5 2.20 -8.56 4.63
CA ALA A 5 2.63 -7.38 3.91
C ALA A 5 1.43 -6.47 3.54
N HIS A 6 0.31 -7.06 3.14
CA HIS A 6 -0.91 -6.32 2.80
C HIS A 6 -1.69 -5.83 4.02
N LEU A 7 -1.62 -6.53 5.15
CA LEU A 7 -2.32 -6.17 6.38
C LEU A 7 -1.50 -5.26 7.31
N ALA A 8 -0.33 -4.77 6.87
CA ALA A 8 0.58 -3.98 7.70
C ALA A 8 -0.03 -2.70 8.28
N TYR A 9 -1.08 -2.16 7.67
CA TYR A 9 -1.81 -1.00 8.21
C TYR A 9 -2.44 -1.29 9.59
N LEU A 10 -2.75 -2.54 9.93
CA LEU A 10 -3.24 -2.92 11.27
C LEU A 10 -2.22 -2.66 12.38
N LEU A 11 -0.93 -2.56 12.03
CA LEU A 11 0.13 -2.26 12.99
C LEU A 11 0.12 -0.77 13.42
N GLY A 12 -0.59 0.08 12.67
CA GLY A 12 -0.66 1.53 12.93
C GLY A 12 0.68 2.24 12.77
N GLY A 13 0.63 3.58 12.76
CA GLY A 13 1.82 4.43 12.69
C GLY A 13 2.82 4.05 11.60
N LEU A 14 4.09 3.94 11.95
CA LEU A 14 5.16 3.56 11.01
C LEU A 14 5.11 2.07 10.59
N GLY A 15 4.39 1.22 11.32
CA GLY A 15 4.21 -0.20 11.00
C GLY A 15 3.59 -0.42 9.61
N PHE A 16 2.79 0.55 9.17
CA PHE A 16 2.22 0.64 7.82
C PHE A 16 3.26 0.50 6.70
N ILE A 17 4.43 1.12 6.86
CA ILE A 17 5.51 1.09 5.85
C ILE A 17 6.59 0.08 6.23
N ILE A 18 6.95 0.01 7.51
CA ILE A 18 8.08 -0.80 7.97
C ILE A 18 7.82 -2.28 7.72
N ALA A 19 6.62 -2.79 7.99
CA ALA A 19 6.34 -4.21 7.81
C ALA A 19 6.51 -4.70 6.35
N PRO A 20 5.87 -4.10 5.33
CA PRO A 20 6.08 -4.53 3.95
C PRO A 20 7.50 -4.25 3.47
N LEU A 21 8.17 -3.19 3.97
CA LEU A 21 9.57 -2.90 3.64
C LEU A 21 10.50 -4.00 4.16
N VAL A 22 10.35 -4.41 5.41
CA VAL A 22 11.15 -5.48 6.01
C VAL A 22 10.92 -6.79 5.28
N ILE A 23 9.66 -7.14 4.98
CA ILE A 23 9.34 -8.35 4.22
C ILE A 23 9.97 -8.29 2.82
N PHE A 24 9.84 -7.16 2.12
CA PHE A 24 10.43 -6.93 0.79
C PHE A 24 11.96 -7.09 0.78
N LEU A 25 12.65 -6.61 1.82
CA LEU A 25 14.11 -6.70 1.90
C LEU A 25 14.62 -8.10 2.27
N ILE A 26 13.89 -8.82 3.12
CA ILE A 26 14.33 -10.13 3.64
C ILE A 26 13.93 -11.25 2.68
N LYS A 27 12.74 -11.20 2.08
CA LYS A 27 12.16 -12.30 1.30
C LYS A 27 12.54 -12.28 -0.17
N LYS A 28 13.81 -12.00 -0.49
CA LYS A 28 14.32 -11.99 -1.87
C LYS A 28 14.47 -13.38 -2.49
N ASP A 29 14.51 -14.41 -1.65
CA ASP A 29 14.61 -15.83 -2.01
C ASP A 29 13.27 -16.46 -2.40
N ASP A 30 12.16 -15.83 -2.01
CA ASP A 30 10.79 -16.29 -2.27
C ASP A 30 10.10 -15.27 -3.19
N SER A 31 10.07 -15.55 -4.50
CA SER A 31 9.53 -14.63 -5.50
C SER A 31 8.06 -14.28 -5.26
N PHE A 32 7.27 -15.22 -4.73
CA PHE A 32 5.86 -14.97 -4.44
C PHE A 32 5.71 -13.96 -3.30
N VAL A 33 6.39 -14.18 -2.19
CA VAL A 33 6.34 -13.25 -1.05
C VAL A 33 6.99 -11.91 -1.39
N TYR A 34 8.08 -11.93 -2.18
CA TYR A 34 8.76 -10.73 -2.66
C TYR A 34 7.82 -9.82 -3.45
N GLU A 35 7.11 -10.36 -4.44
CA GLU A 35 6.22 -9.56 -5.29
C GLU A 35 5.01 -9.01 -4.51
N HIS A 36 4.41 -9.81 -3.62
CA HIS A 36 3.35 -9.30 -2.73
C HIS A 36 3.84 -8.18 -1.81
N ALA A 37 5.04 -8.33 -1.24
CA ALA A 37 5.62 -7.30 -0.38
C ALA A 37 5.97 -6.02 -1.17
N LYS A 38 6.48 -6.16 -2.40
CA LYS A 38 6.74 -5.06 -3.32
C LYS A 38 5.46 -4.29 -3.66
N GLN A 39 4.39 -4.99 -4.05
CA GLN A 39 3.08 -4.41 -4.34
C GLN A 39 2.52 -3.64 -3.13
N ALA A 40 2.55 -4.26 -1.94
CA ALA A 40 2.09 -3.64 -0.70
C ALA A 40 2.90 -2.37 -0.35
N LEU A 41 4.24 -2.46 -0.41
CA LEU A 41 5.14 -1.36 -0.09
C LEU A 41 4.90 -0.15 -0.99
N VAL A 42 4.79 -0.37 -2.30
CA VAL A 42 4.53 0.71 -3.27
C VAL A 42 3.15 1.31 -3.07
N ALA A 43 2.13 0.50 -2.77
CA ALA A 43 0.77 1.00 -2.49
C ALA A 43 0.75 1.90 -1.25
N HIS A 44 1.43 1.46 -0.18
CA HIS A 44 1.51 2.21 1.07
C HIS A 44 2.31 3.50 0.91
N LEU A 45 3.41 3.47 0.14
CA LEU A 45 4.18 4.68 -0.15
C LEU A 45 3.39 5.66 -1.02
N ALA A 46 2.62 5.17 -1.99
CA ALA A 46 1.79 6.00 -2.85
C ALA A 46 0.69 6.73 -2.06
N ILE A 47 -0.04 6.03 -1.17
CA ILE A 47 -1.07 6.69 -0.35
C ILE A 47 -0.45 7.66 0.66
N LEU A 48 0.73 7.35 1.20
CA LEU A 48 1.43 8.22 2.14
C LEU A 48 1.84 9.52 1.46
N ALA A 49 2.43 9.44 0.26
CA ALA A 49 2.79 10.61 -0.54
C ALA A 49 1.56 11.46 -0.87
N ALA A 50 0.47 10.85 -1.31
CA ALA A 50 -0.79 11.56 -1.55
C ALA A 50 -1.32 12.24 -0.27
N SER A 51 -1.23 11.56 0.87
CA SER A 51 -1.70 12.07 2.18
C SER A 51 -0.90 13.29 2.62
N ILE A 52 0.43 13.26 2.43
CA ILE A 52 1.31 14.39 2.72
C ILE A 52 0.98 15.59 1.82
N ILE A 53 0.81 15.36 0.51
CA ILE A 53 0.50 16.44 -0.44
C ILE A 53 -0.84 17.09 -0.08
N ILE A 54 -1.90 16.30 0.11
CA ILE A 54 -3.21 16.84 0.45
C ILE A 54 -3.20 17.52 1.83
N GLY A 55 -2.50 16.93 2.81
CA GLY A 55 -2.30 17.55 4.13
C GLY A 55 -1.60 18.91 4.05
N MET A 56 -0.59 19.05 3.18
CA MET A 56 0.05 20.34 2.92
C MET A 56 -0.91 21.34 2.28
N LEU A 57 -1.74 20.89 1.32
CA LEU A 57 -2.75 21.74 0.67
C LEU A 57 -3.85 22.21 1.64
N CYS A 58 -4.11 21.48 2.73
CA CYS A 58 -5.08 21.90 3.75
C CYS A 58 -4.67 23.21 4.44
N PHE A 59 -3.37 23.51 4.56
CA PHE A 59 -2.91 24.81 5.08
C PHE A 59 -3.32 25.99 4.18
N LEU A 60 -3.56 25.73 2.90
CA LEU A 60 -4.04 26.72 1.93
C LEU A 60 -5.58 26.73 1.82
N LEU A 61 -6.30 26.04 2.71
CA LEU A 61 -7.76 25.80 2.70
C LEU A 61 -8.30 25.02 1.48
N ILE A 62 -7.59 24.99 0.35
CA ILE A 62 -7.94 24.22 -0.86
C ILE A 62 -7.92 22.72 -0.59
N GLY A 63 -7.00 22.24 0.24
CA GLY A 63 -6.91 20.82 0.59
C GLY A 63 -8.14 20.26 1.29
N LEU A 64 -8.96 21.13 1.92
CA LEU A 64 -10.20 20.72 2.56
C LEU A 64 -11.19 20.11 1.54
N LEU A 65 -11.23 20.65 0.32
CA LEU A 65 -12.06 20.13 -0.77
C LEU A 65 -11.58 18.76 -1.27
N LEU A 66 -10.30 18.43 -1.06
CA LEU A 66 -9.68 17.18 -1.49
C LEU A 66 -9.78 16.07 -0.42
N LEU A 67 -10.25 16.38 0.80
CA LEU A 67 -10.42 15.38 1.86
C LEU A 67 -11.38 14.23 1.49
N PRO A 68 -12.53 14.47 0.82
CA PRO A 68 -13.39 13.38 0.34
C PRO A 68 -12.66 12.46 -0.65
N VAL A 69 -11.84 13.03 -1.52
CA VAL A 69 -11.02 12.25 -2.48
C VAL A 69 -9.99 11.41 -1.73
N MET A 70 -9.31 11.98 -0.74
CA MET A 70 -8.39 11.25 0.12
C MET A 70 -9.08 10.06 0.83
N ALA A 71 -10.28 10.27 1.38
CA ALA A 71 -11.05 9.21 2.02
C ALA A 71 -11.37 8.05 1.04
N ILE A 72 -11.74 8.36 -0.21
CA ILE A 72 -11.98 7.35 -1.25
C ILE A 72 -10.69 6.58 -1.56
N LEU A 73 -9.54 7.26 -1.67
CA LEU A 73 -8.26 6.59 -1.93
C LEU A 73 -7.85 5.63 -0.80
N TRP A 74 -8.06 6.02 0.46
CA TRP A 74 -7.84 5.14 1.61
C TRP A 74 -8.79 3.94 1.60
N LEU A 75 -10.06 4.16 1.27
CA LEU A 75 -11.04 3.08 1.16
C LEU A 75 -10.64 2.08 0.06
N LEU A 76 -10.22 2.58 -1.11
CA LEU A 76 -9.72 1.74 -2.20
C LEU A 76 -8.50 0.93 -1.78
N LEU A 77 -7.55 1.56 -1.06
CA LEU A 77 -6.38 0.86 -0.54
C LEU A 77 -6.79 -0.28 0.40
N ILE A 78 -7.71 -0.04 1.34
CA ILE A 78 -8.20 -1.06 2.27
C ILE A 78 -8.85 -2.22 1.50
N ILE A 79 -9.78 -1.93 0.58
CA ILE A 79 -10.49 -2.95 -0.21
C ILE A 79 -9.48 -3.79 -1.01
N THR A 80 -8.58 -3.13 -1.75
CA THR A 80 -7.58 -3.84 -2.57
C THR A 80 -6.58 -4.61 -1.73
N SER A 81 -6.23 -4.14 -0.53
CA SER A 81 -5.35 -4.87 0.39
C SER A 81 -6.00 -6.13 0.96
N ILE A 82 -7.29 -6.08 1.27
CA ILE A 82 -8.06 -7.26 1.68
C ILE A 82 -8.11 -8.28 0.54
N ILE A 83 -8.42 -7.85 -0.68
CA ILE A 83 -8.44 -8.74 -1.86
C ILE A 83 -7.05 -9.34 -2.08
N ALA A 84 -5.99 -8.53 -2.01
CA ALA A 84 -4.62 -9.00 -2.15
C ALA A 84 -4.25 -10.05 -1.10
N ALA A 85 -4.69 -9.85 0.14
CA ALA A 85 -4.48 -10.79 1.24
C ALA A 85 -5.23 -12.11 1.03
N VAL A 86 -6.48 -12.06 0.58
CA VAL A 86 -7.26 -13.27 0.26
C VAL A 86 -6.60 -14.04 -0.88
N ARG A 87 -6.25 -13.36 -1.99
CA ARG A 87 -5.56 -14.01 -3.11
C ARG A 87 -4.21 -14.58 -2.73
N ALA A 88 -3.46 -13.88 -1.88
CA ALA A 88 -2.20 -14.40 -1.34
C ALA A 88 -2.41 -15.66 -0.49
N ALA A 89 -3.55 -15.80 0.20
CA ALA A 89 -3.91 -17.02 0.92
C ALA A 89 -4.25 -18.18 -0.02
N ASP A 90 -4.86 -17.87 -1.17
CA ASP A 90 -5.16 -18.83 -2.24
C ASP A 90 -3.92 -19.18 -3.11
N GLY A 91 -2.76 -18.58 -2.83
CA GLY A 91 -1.53 -18.77 -3.61
C GLY A 91 -1.51 -18.01 -4.95
N GLU A 92 -2.43 -17.07 -5.14
CA GLU A 92 -2.53 -16.25 -6.35
C GLU A 92 -1.85 -14.89 -6.16
N LEU A 93 -1.05 -14.49 -7.16
CA LEU A 93 -0.46 -13.17 -7.20
C LEU A 93 -1.56 -12.11 -7.46
N TYR A 94 -1.57 -11.04 -6.66
CA TYR A 94 -2.46 -9.90 -6.85
C TYR A 94 -1.68 -8.64 -7.18
N GLU A 95 -2.05 -8.02 -8.29
CA GLU A 95 -1.53 -6.74 -8.76
C GLU A 95 -2.51 -5.61 -8.44
N TYR A 96 -2.06 -4.58 -7.74
CA TYR A 96 -2.89 -3.44 -7.41
C TYR A 96 -3.17 -2.58 -8.66
N PRO A 97 -4.42 -2.38 -9.08
CA PRO A 97 -4.75 -1.85 -10.40
C PRO A 97 -4.14 -0.47 -10.70
N PHE A 98 -3.98 0.40 -9.69
CA PHE A 98 -3.62 1.81 -9.89
C PHE A 98 -2.13 2.14 -9.75
N ILE A 99 -1.28 1.18 -9.34
CA ILE A 99 0.14 1.44 -9.03
C ILE A 99 1.12 0.64 -9.88
N GLN A 100 0.67 -0.13 -10.87
CA GLN A 100 1.54 -1.03 -11.64
C GLN A 100 2.72 -0.34 -12.32
N ARG A 101 2.53 0.90 -12.80
CA ARG A 101 3.61 1.70 -13.37
C ARG A 101 4.70 2.07 -12.36
N LEU A 102 4.36 2.20 -11.07
CA LEU A 102 5.32 2.47 -10.00
C LEU A 102 6.03 1.18 -9.61
N VAL A 103 5.28 0.08 -9.48
CA VAL A 103 5.85 -1.24 -9.16
C VAL A 103 6.86 -1.68 -10.21
N ALA A 104 6.61 -1.42 -11.50
CA ALA A 104 7.53 -1.78 -12.59
C ALA A 104 8.87 -1.01 -12.56
N LYS A 105 8.99 0.07 -11.78
CA LYS A 105 10.21 0.89 -11.67
C LYS A 105 11.06 0.57 -10.43
N VAL A 106 10.53 -0.23 -9.52
CA VAL A 106 11.20 -0.71 -8.29
C VAL A 106 11.77 -2.09 -8.55
#